data_AF-A0A4Y3FSK4-F1
#
_entry.id   AF-A0A4Y3FSK4-F1
#
_cell.length_a   1.000
_cell.length_b   1.000
_cell.length_c   1.000
_cell.angle_alpha   90.00
_cell.angle_beta   90.00
_cell.angle_gamma   90.00
#
_symmetry.space_group_name_H-M   'P 1'
#
loop_
_entity.id
_entity.type
_entity.pdbx_description
1 polymer ?
#
loop_
_entity_poly.entity_id
_entity_poly.type
_entity_poly.pdbx_seq_one_letter_code
_entity_poly.pdbx_strand_id
1 'polypeptide(L)'
;MTNGLNYYGTALIEQYHITVTFSKTGKCGRLGKPKKVPRPDLRYAQVVKYRERGRVFDVTKRVVFGNDDNIPEEQISTSHIERQNLNFRHENKRLSWKTLAFSKKDGSLDDDIKVYIAYHTFCRPH
;
A
#
# COMPACT_ATOMS: atom_id res chain seq x y z
N MET A 1 7.53 -1.78 5.10
CA MET A 1 8.13 -0.61 4.42
C MET A 1 8.90 -1.11 3.22
N THR A 2 8.55 -0.63 2.03
CA THR A 2 8.88 -1.28 0.76
C THR A 2 10.22 -0.77 0.24
N ASN A 3 11.13 -1.66 -0.14
CA ASN A 3 12.43 -1.33 -0.73
C ASN A 3 12.31 -0.83 -2.20
N GLY A 4 11.24 -0.09 -2.53
CA GLY A 4 10.90 0.28 -3.92
C GLY A 4 10.36 -0.86 -4.78
N LEU A 5 10.01 -1.99 -4.17
CA LEU A 5 9.54 -3.21 -4.82
C LEU A 5 8.07 -3.06 -5.30
N ASN A 6 7.79 -3.44 -6.56
CA ASN A 6 6.57 -3.04 -7.27
C ASN A 6 5.33 -3.94 -7.02
N TYR A 7 5.23 -4.61 -5.87
CA TYR A 7 4.12 -5.55 -5.60
C TYR A 7 2.75 -4.87 -5.60
N TYR A 8 2.65 -3.71 -4.95
CA TYR A 8 1.42 -2.95 -4.93
C TYR A 8 1.09 -2.35 -6.29
N GLY A 9 2.09 -1.96 -7.09
CA GLY A 9 1.81 -1.44 -8.42
C GLY A 9 1.21 -2.52 -9.34
N THR A 10 1.70 -3.76 -9.26
CA THR A 10 1.10 -4.88 -9.98
C THR A 10 -0.32 -5.20 -9.51
N ALA A 11 -0.57 -5.20 -8.20
CA ALA A 11 -1.90 -5.46 -7.65
C ALA A 11 -2.91 -4.36 -8.00
N LEU A 12 -2.48 -3.10 -7.97
CA LEU A 12 -3.30 -1.96 -8.35
C LEU A 12 -3.67 -1.99 -9.83
N ILE A 13 -2.75 -2.37 -10.72
CA ILE A 13 -3.10 -2.56 -12.14
C ILE A 13 -4.13 -3.68 -12.28
N GLU A 14 -3.95 -4.81 -11.58
CA GLU A 14 -4.87 -5.94 -11.70
C GLU A 14 -6.31 -5.55 -11.31
N GLN A 15 -6.46 -4.73 -10.27
CA GLN A 15 -7.76 -4.30 -9.77
C GLN A 15 -8.33 -3.06 -10.49
N TYR A 16 -7.47 -2.10 -10.87
CA TYR A 16 -7.86 -0.78 -11.38
C TYR A 16 -7.26 -0.52 -12.78
N HIS A 17 -7.59 -1.38 -13.76
CA HIS A 17 -7.20 -1.20 -15.16
C HIS A 17 -8.37 -0.93 -16.10
N ILE A 18 -8.03 -0.37 -17.25
CA ILE A 18 -8.85 -0.38 -18.46
C ILE A 18 -8.22 -1.38 -19.43
N THR A 19 -9.07 -2.15 -20.11
CA THR A 19 -8.62 -3.04 -21.16
C THR A 19 -8.64 -2.30 -22.49
N VAL A 20 -7.46 -2.08 -23.07
CA VAL A 20 -7.32 -1.44 -24.38
C VAL A 20 -7.19 -2.52 -25.45
N THR A 21 -8.12 -2.51 -26.41
CA THR A 21 -8.07 -3.35 -27.61
C THR A 21 -7.36 -2.61 -28.74
N PHE A 22 -6.64 -3.34 -29.57
CA PHE A 22 -5.95 -2.76 -30.73
C PHE A 22 -6.87 -2.80 -31.94
N SER A 23 -7.04 -1.65 -32.60
CA SER A 23 -7.74 -1.59 -33.89
C SER A 23 -6.95 -2.33 -34.97
N LYS A 24 -7.64 -2.78 -36.02
CA LYS A 24 -7.00 -3.47 -37.14
C LYS A 24 -5.99 -2.52 -37.81
N THR A 25 -4.72 -2.93 -37.87
CA THR A 25 -3.61 -2.15 -38.46
C THR A 25 -3.68 -2.04 -40.00
N GLY A 26 -4.69 -2.63 -40.65
CA GLY A 26 -4.85 -2.67 -42.11
C GLY A 26 -3.89 -3.62 -42.84
N LYS A 27 -2.89 -4.18 -42.16
CA LYS A 27 -1.99 -5.22 -42.68
C LYS A 27 -2.51 -6.62 -42.34
N CYS A 28 -2.17 -7.60 -43.18
CA CYS A 28 -2.46 -9.01 -42.90
C CYS A 28 -1.66 -9.46 -41.66
N GLY A 29 -2.35 -9.92 -40.61
CA GLY A 29 -1.71 -10.34 -39.36
C GLY A 29 -2.69 -10.50 -38.19
N ARG A 30 -2.26 -11.21 -37.15
CA ARG A 30 -3.04 -11.42 -35.93
C ARG A 30 -3.19 -10.11 -35.17
N LEU A 31 -4.43 -9.76 -34.83
CA LEU A 31 -4.72 -8.64 -33.92
C LEU A 31 -3.99 -8.81 -32.59
N GLY A 32 -3.41 -7.73 -32.08
CA GLY A 32 -2.75 -7.71 -30.78
C GLY A 32 -3.73 -8.08 -29.67
N LYS A 33 -3.28 -8.89 -28.70
CA LYS A 33 -4.10 -9.22 -27.52
C LYS A 33 -4.42 -7.94 -26.75
N PRO A 34 -5.62 -7.81 -26.17
CA PRO A 34 -5.95 -6.67 -25.32
C PRO A 34 -4.94 -6.50 -24.19
N LYS A 35 -4.53 -5.27 -23.89
CA LYS A 35 -3.61 -4.95 -22.80
C LYS A 35 -4.34 -4.28 -21.65
N LYS A 36 -3.93 -4.63 -20.42
CA LYS A 36 -4.34 -3.93 -19.20
C LYS A 36 -3.49 -2.69 -19.04
N VAL A 37 -4.13 -1.53 -18.97
CA VAL A 37 -3.49 -0.23 -18.73
C VAL A 37 -4.09 0.33 -17.43
N PRO A 38 -3.30 0.86 -16.49
CA PRO A 38 -3.84 1.50 -15.30
C PRO A 38 -4.85 2.58 -15.68
N ARG A 39 -5.94 2.71 -14.92
CA ARG A 39 -6.91 3.76 -15.20
C ARG A 39 -6.26 5.16 -15.09
N PRO A 40 -6.67 6.15 -15.91
CA PRO A 40 -6.11 7.50 -15.87
C PRO A 40 -6.30 8.24 -14.53
N ASP A 41 -7.33 7.88 -13.77
CA ASP A 41 -7.66 8.43 -12.45
C ASP A 41 -6.92 7.72 -11.29
N LEU A 42 -6.15 6.67 -11.56
CA LEU A 42 -5.42 5.92 -10.54
C LEU A 42 -4.25 6.77 -10.00
N ARG A 43 -4.36 7.21 -8.75
CA ARG A 43 -3.33 7.96 -8.04
C ARG A 43 -2.57 7.04 -7.09
N TYR A 44 -1.27 6.87 -7.31
CA TYR A 44 -0.43 6.07 -6.41
C TYR A 44 1.00 6.60 -6.37
N ALA A 45 1.46 6.87 -5.16
CA ALA A 45 2.82 7.31 -4.88
C ALA A 45 3.43 6.46 -3.75
N GLN A 46 4.76 6.42 -3.72
CA GLN A 46 5.54 5.67 -2.77
C GLN A 46 6.51 6.58 -2.03
N VAL A 47 6.63 6.35 -0.72
CA VAL A 47 7.73 6.87 0.10
C VAL A 47 8.74 5.74 0.26
N VAL A 48 9.90 5.86 -0.37
CA VAL A 48 11.00 4.90 -0.32
C VAL A 48 11.99 5.36 0.74
N LYS A 49 12.24 4.52 1.74
CA LYS A 49 13.20 4.82 2.81
C LYS A 49 14.45 3.97 2.60
N TYR A 50 15.59 4.61 2.37
CA TYR A 50 16.87 3.92 2.28
C TYR A 50 17.44 3.71 3.67
N ARG A 51 17.84 2.46 3.95
CA ARG A 51 18.32 2.04 5.26
C ARG A 51 19.71 1.43 5.15
N GLU A 52 20.56 1.81 6.08
CA GLU A 52 21.87 1.22 6.27
C GLU A 52 22.05 0.91 7.76
N ARG A 53 22.50 -0.32 8.09
CA ARG A 53 22.70 -0.78 9.48
C ARG A 53 21.48 -0.55 10.39
N GLY A 54 20.27 -0.72 9.84
CA GLY A 54 19.00 -0.56 10.57
C GLY A 54 18.55 0.89 10.78
N ARG A 55 19.32 1.89 10.35
CA ARG A 55 18.95 3.31 10.42
C ARG A 55 18.53 3.82 9.04
N VAL A 56 17.54 4.71 9.01
CA VAL A 56 17.14 5.41 7.78
C VAL A 56 18.13 6.54 7.56
N PHE A 57 18.79 6.57 6.41
CA PHE A 57 19.71 7.66 6.06
C PHE A 57 19.12 8.60 5.00
N ASP A 58 18.19 8.11 4.18
CA ASP A 58 17.55 8.91 3.14
C ASP A 58 16.09 8.46 2.90
N VAL A 59 15.27 9.39 2.40
CA VAL A 59 13.86 9.17 2.11
C VAL A 59 13.51 9.88 0.80
N THR A 60 13.09 9.13 -0.20
CA THR A 60 12.63 9.67 -1.49
C THR A 60 11.15 9.41 -1.70
N LYS A 61 10.49 10.36 -2.37
CA LYS A 61 9.10 10.23 -2.81
C LYS A 61 9.09 9.95 -4.31
N ARG A 62 8.24 9.02 -4.73
CA ARG A 62 8.14 8.62 -6.14
C ARG A 62 6.67 8.42 -6.50
N VAL A 63 6.21 9.09 -7.55
CA VAL A 63 4.91 8.81 -8.17
C VAL A 63 5.03 7.58 -9.07
N VAL A 64 4.11 6.62 -8.92
CA VAL A 64 4.08 5.37 -9.70
C VAL A 64 2.91 5.38 -10.71
N PHE A 65 1.74 5.86 -10.29
CA PHE A 65 0.59 6.09 -11.17
C PHE A 65 0.02 7.49 -10.92
N GLY A 66 -0.32 8.19 -12.01
CA GLY A 66 -0.69 9.59 -12.02
C GLY A 66 0.48 10.50 -12.42
N ASN A 67 0.28 11.80 -12.24
CA ASN A 67 1.24 12.86 -12.55
C ASN A 67 1.43 13.75 -11.32
N ASP A 68 2.52 14.53 -11.31
CA ASP A 68 2.86 15.44 -10.21
C ASP A 68 1.80 16.53 -10.03
N ASP A 69 1.16 17.00 -11.11
CA ASP A 69 0.02 17.94 -11.05
C ASP A 69 -1.17 17.37 -10.26
N ASN A 70 -1.37 16.05 -10.36
CA ASN A 70 -2.47 15.36 -9.71
C ASN A 70 -2.09 14.86 -8.32
N ILE A 71 -0.83 14.77 -7.94
CA ILE A 71 -0.39 14.27 -6.62
C ILE A 71 0.65 15.24 -6.06
N PRO A 72 0.21 16.28 -5.34
CA PRO A 72 1.13 17.22 -4.71
C PRO A 72 2.08 16.48 -3.77
N GLU A 73 3.35 16.86 -3.77
CA GLU A 73 4.37 16.21 -2.97
C GLU A 73 4.07 16.26 -1.46
N GLU A 74 3.35 17.30 -0.99
CA GLU A 74 2.95 17.42 0.41
C GLU A 74 1.94 16.33 0.83
N GLN A 75 1.13 15.83 -0.11
CA GLN A 75 0.17 14.75 0.17
C GLN A 75 0.87 13.40 0.33
N ILE A 76 2.07 13.25 -0.23
CA ILE A 76 2.85 12.00 -0.17
C ILE A 76 3.56 11.93 1.18
N SER A 77 2.90 11.34 2.18
CA SER A 77 3.46 11.20 3.54
C SER A 77 3.15 9.85 4.16
N THR A 78 3.98 9.45 5.14
CA THR A 78 3.78 8.23 5.94
C THR A 78 3.24 8.53 7.34
N SER A 79 2.96 9.80 7.66
CA SER A 79 2.60 10.23 9.01
C SER A 79 1.36 9.50 9.54
N HIS A 80 0.34 9.34 8.70
CA HIS A 80 -0.90 8.64 9.06
C HIS A 80 -0.65 7.16 9.41
N ILE A 81 0.04 6.42 8.54
CA ILE A 81 0.31 5.01 8.79
C ILE A 81 1.27 4.80 9.97
N GLU A 82 2.23 5.71 10.17
CA GLU A 82 3.14 5.68 11.31
C GLU A 82 2.41 5.97 12.62
N ARG A 83 1.50 6.94 12.64
CA ARG A 83 0.63 7.22 13.77
C ARG A 83 -0.29 6.04 14.08
N GLN A 84 -0.87 5.42 13.05
CA GLN A 84 -1.70 4.23 13.20
C GLN A 84 -0.89 3.06 13.79
N ASN A 85 0.32 2.83 13.29
CA ASN A 85 1.23 1.81 13.84
C ASN A 85 1.58 2.07 15.32
N LEU A 86 1.73 3.35 15.70
CA LEU A 86 1.93 3.73 17.10
C LEU A 86 0.68 3.40 17.93
N ASN A 87 -0.51 3.75 17.45
CA ASN A 87 -1.78 3.43 18.14
C ASN A 87 -1.93 1.92 18.34
N PHE A 88 -1.68 1.12 17.30
CA PHE A 88 -1.70 -0.34 17.38
C PHE A 88 -0.79 -0.86 18.51
N ARG A 89 0.47 -0.39 18.58
CA ARG A 89 1.41 -0.84 19.62
C ARG A 89 1.03 -0.37 21.02
N HIS A 90 0.45 0.83 21.13
CA HIS A 90 0.07 1.42 22.39
C HIS A 90 -1.16 0.73 22.99
N GLU A 91 -2.18 0.50 22.17
CA GLU A 91 -3.46 -0.06 22.61
C GLU A 91 -3.43 -1.60 22.65
N ASN A 92 -2.61 -2.24 21.81
CA ASN A 92 -2.52 -3.69 21.74
C ASN A 92 -1.19 -4.22 22.31
N LYS A 93 -1.22 -4.61 23.59
CA LYS A 93 -0.05 -5.18 24.29
C LYS A 93 0.43 -6.52 23.73
N ARG A 94 -0.37 -7.20 22.90
CA ARG A 94 0.01 -8.47 22.25
C ARG A 94 1.04 -8.25 21.14
N LEU A 95 1.09 -7.05 20.56
CA LEU A 95 2.10 -6.64 19.58
C LEU A 95 3.47 -6.29 20.19
N SER A 96 3.55 -6.24 21.53
CA SER A 96 4.79 -6.06 22.26
C SER A 96 5.46 -7.41 22.53
N TRP A 97 6.77 -7.49 22.38
CA TRP A 97 7.51 -8.72 22.62
C TRP A 97 7.69 -8.97 24.14
N LYS A 98 7.54 -10.23 24.56
CA LYS A 98 7.83 -10.74 25.92
C LYS A 98 6.93 -10.17 27.02
N THR A 99 5.71 -9.78 26.68
CA THR A 99 4.69 -9.40 27.66
C THR A 99 3.86 -10.63 28.05
N LEU A 100 3.23 -10.58 29.23
CA LEU A 100 2.28 -11.63 29.66
C LEU A 100 1.08 -11.78 28.69
N ALA A 101 0.74 -10.70 27.98
CA ALA A 101 -0.34 -10.66 27.00
C ALA A 101 0.06 -11.25 25.62
N PHE A 102 1.32 -11.65 25.41
CA PHE A 102 1.79 -12.14 24.12
C PHE A 102 0.99 -13.37 23.64
N SER A 103 0.54 -13.33 22.39
CA SER A 103 -0.17 -14.45 21.76
C SER A 103 0.82 -15.57 21.42
N LYS A 104 0.58 -16.77 21.96
CA LYS A 104 1.42 -17.95 21.68
C LYS A 104 1.14 -18.59 20.32
N LYS A 105 -0.01 -18.29 19.71
CA LYS A 105 -0.46 -18.79 18.41
C LYS A 105 -0.80 -17.61 17.52
N ASP A 106 -0.41 -17.70 16.25
CA ASP A 106 -0.64 -16.62 15.27
C ASP A 106 -2.12 -16.35 15.04
N GLY A 107 -2.95 -17.39 14.97
CA GLY A 107 -4.40 -17.23 14.79
C GLY A 107 -5.07 -16.39 15.89
N SER A 108 -4.63 -16.57 17.16
CA SER A 108 -5.16 -15.77 18.27
C SER A 108 -4.71 -14.30 18.21
N LEU A 109 -3.55 -14.01 17.62
CA LEU A 109 -3.12 -12.64 17.35
C LEU A 109 -3.95 -12.03 16.22
N ASP A 110 -4.17 -12.80 15.15
CA ASP A 110 -4.93 -12.36 13.98
C ASP A 110 -6.37 -12.02 14.34
N ASP A 111 -7.04 -12.87 15.12
CA ASP A 111 -8.42 -12.64 15.56
C ASP A 111 -8.54 -11.40 16.47
N ASP A 112 -7.59 -11.20 17.39
CA ASP A 112 -7.55 -10.04 18.28
C ASP A 112 -7.33 -8.73 17.48
N ILE A 113 -6.43 -8.76 16.49
CA ILE A 113 -6.20 -7.62 15.58
C ILE A 113 -7.45 -7.31 14.77
N LYS A 114 -8.16 -8.32 14.24
CA LYS A 114 -9.42 -8.11 13.49
C LYS A 114 -10.47 -7.41 14.34
N VAL A 115 -10.67 -7.87 15.58
CA VAL A 115 -11.61 -7.24 16.52
C VAL A 115 -11.21 -5.80 16.81
N TYR A 116 -9.92 -5.55 17.06
CA TYR A 116 -9.41 -4.20 17.28
C TYR A 116 -9.65 -3.29 16.08
N ILE A 117 -9.33 -3.75 14.86
CA ILE A 117 -9.53 -2.97 13.62
C ILE A 117 -11.01 -2.66 13.42
N ALA A 118 -11.89 -3.65 13.60
CA ALA A 118 -13.33 -3.45 13.48
C ALA A 118 -13.82 -2.40 14.49
N TYR A 119 -13.41 -2.51 15.75
CA TYR A 119 -13.77 -1.54 16.79
C TYR A 119 -13.25 -0.13 16.47
N HIS A 120 -11.98 0.00 16.09
CA HIS A 120 -11.37 1.29 15.77
C HIS A 120 -11.98 1.95 14.52
N THR A 121 -12.41 1.16 13.54
CA THR A 121 -12.95 1.68 12.27
C THR A 121 -14.44 2.01 12.35
N PHE A 122 -15.23 1.23 13.09
CA PHE A 122 -16.68 1.34 13.09
C PHE A 122 -17.30 1.82 14.41
N CYS A 123 -16.65 1.58 15.54
CA CYS A 123 -17.26 1.82 16.86
C CYS A 123 -16.65 3.00 17.61
N ARG A 124 -15.37 3.32 17.37
CA ARG A 124 -14.73 4.46 18.02
C ARG A 124 -15.26 5.77 17.40
N PRO A 125 -15.79 6.72 18.21
CA PRO A 125 -16.16 8.02 17.71
C PRO A 125 -14.93 8.78 17.21
N HIS A 126 -15.11 9.53 16.11
CA HIS A 126 -14.06 10.34 15.49
C HIS A 126 -13.77 11.62 16.27
#